data_AF-G4A8L2-F1
#
_entry.id   AF-G4A8L2-F1
#
_cell.length_a   1.000
_cell.length_b   1.000
_cell.length_c   1.000
_cell.angle_alpha   90.00
_cell.angle_beta   90.00
_cell.angle_gamma   90.00
#
_symmetry.space_group_name_H-M   'P 1'
#
loop_
_entity.id
_entity.type
_entity.pdbx_description
1 polymer ?
#
loop_
_entity_poly.entity_id
_entity_poly.type
_entity_poly.pdbx_seq_one_letter_code
_entity_poly.pdbx_strand_id
1 'polypeptide(L)'
;MKKTMKFLTALLLVNMAVTLPSRANTPVHINSTALANLQWQDVSFSEKATTNLSEQQKQAFTVPFAGVESPIAAYRIPANQGTLEVEIISPIEDKSAFVPSAVVLDSNFNVAATYPSSEFKFQEERGMQPNRFAAELNLTPAASQGYIYLLIYTTQQDLAKTTMIPHPAKLYAKGTGHQPPALNDIEVKHSLNGQIIVNVTNANGTRFIGMPTNIFSSSDKKAAQPVGAAPAPVPTANVATSKAVNVPVDKDTEAYFNQAITKALKAGDVNKAMNLVNEAEKLGLTSPRQTFLKQVSSK
;
A
#
# COMPACT_ATOMS: atom_id res chain seq x y z
N MET A 1 -16.07 69.52 41.91
CA MET A 1 -16.90 68.48 41.25
C MET A 1 -15.98 67.33 40.81
N LYS A 2 -16.36 66.10 41.17
CA LYS A 2 -15.63 64.84 40.89
C LYS A 2 -15.68 64.51 39.38
N LYS A 3 -14.61 63.91 38.84
CA LYS A 3 -14.59 62.72 37.94
C LYS A 3 -13.25 62.61 37.21
N THR A 4 -12.35 61.74 37.67
CA THR A 4 -12.10 60.34 37.26
C THR A 4 -11.13 60.18 36.09
N MET A 5 -9.94 59.73 36.49
CA MET A 5 -8.81 59.15 35.76
C MET A 5 -9.24 57.97 34.87
N LYS A 6 -8.64 57.84 33.68
CA LYS A 6 -8.47 56.55 33.00
C LYS A 6 -7.07 56.44 32.40
N PHE A 7 -6.28 55.55 33.00
CA PHE A 7 -5.04 55.01 32.47
C PHE A 7 -5.32 54.25 31.17
N LEU A 8 -4.54 54.50 30.13
CA LEU A 8 -4.54 53.72 28.90
C LEU A 8 -3.41 52.68 29.00
N THR A 9 -3.75 51.46 29.38
CA THR A 9 -2.83 50.32 29.39
C THR A 9 -2.76 49.74 27.98
N ALA A 10 -1.62 49.88 27.31
CA ALA A 10 -1.36 49.27 26.02
C ALA A 10 -1.12 47.76 26.20
N LEU A 11 -2.01 46.94 25.64
CA LEU A 11 -1.91 45.48 25.65
C LEU A 11 -1.04 45.03 24.47
N LEU A 12 0.13 44.47 24.78
CA LEU A 12 1.08 43.91 23.82
C LEU A 12 0.54 42.56 23.31
N LEU A 13 0.08 42.48 22.06
CA LEU A 13 -0.23 41.20 21.42
C LEU A 13 1.06 40.53 20.94
N VAL A 14 1.48 39.49 21.64
CA VAL A 14 2.51 38.57 21.18
C VAL A 14 1.86 37.58 20.20
N ASN A 15 2.15 37.73 18.91
CA ASN A 15 1.86 36.72 17.89
C ASN A 15 2.77 35.51 18.13
N MET A 16 2.30 34.50 18.86
CA MET A 16 2.92 33.17 18.83
C MET A 16 2.49 32.46 17.55
N ALA A 17 3.40 32.41 16.57
CA ALA A 17 3.28 31.50 15.44
C ALA A 17 3.40 30.06 15.97
N VAL A 18 2.27 29.38 16.12
CA VAL A 18 2.22 27.94 16.39
C VAL A 18 2.59 27.22 15.10
N THR A 19 3.87 26.88 14.94
CA THR A 19 4.31 25.93 13.93
C THR A 19 3.81 24.55 14.35
N LEU A 20 2.72 24.07 13.76
CA LEU A 20 2.30 22.68 13.88
C LEU A 20 3.41 21.79 13.30
N PRO A 21 3.89 20.78 14.04
CA PRO A 21 4.82 19.81 13.47
C PRO A 21 4.06 19.02 12.40
N SER A 22 4.42 19.25 11.13
CA SER A 22 4.11 18.32 10.04
C SER A 22 4.75 16.98 10.38
N ARG A 23 3.95 16.04 10.88
CA ARG A 23 4.38 14.66 11.11
C ARG A 23 4.66 14.01 9.75
N ALA A 24 5.91 14.09 9.33
CA ALA A 24 6.44 13.30 8.24
C ALA A 24 6.48 11.82 8.67
N ASN A 25 5.87 10.94 7.86
CA ASN A 25 6.00 9.47 7.80
C ASN A 25 6.66 8.78 9.01
N THR A 26 6.00 8.82 10.18
CA THR A 26 6.34 7.85 11.23
C THR A 26 5.82 6.48 10.78
N PRO A 27 6.64 5.42 10.79
CA PRO A 27 6.16 4.08 10.46
C PRO A 27 5.02 3.72 11.41
N VAL A 28 3.86 3.41 10.85
CA VAL A 28 2.70 2.96 11.61
C VAL A 28 3.10 1.65 12.30
N HIS A 29 3.23 1.66 13.62
CA HIS A 29 3.48 0.46 14.41
C HIS A 29 2.18 0.03 15.06
N ILE A 30 1.71 -1.18 14.74
CA ILE A 30 0.48 -1.73 15.28
C ILE A 30 0.82 -2.92 16.17
N ASN A 31 0.26 -2.95 17.38
CA ASN A 31 0.49 -4.03 18.33
C ASN A 31 -0.08 -5.36 17.78
N SER A 32 0.79 -6.36 17.58
CA SER A 32 0.42 -7.66 17.02
C SER A 32 -0.57 -8.44 17.89
N THR A 33 -0.55 -8.29 19.21
CA THR A 33 -1.54 -8.92 20.11
C THR A 33 -2.94 -8.35 19.90
N ALA A 34 -3.04 -7.05 19.62
CA ALA A 34 -4.32 -6.43 19.29
C ALA A 34 -4.86 -6.94 17.94
N LEU A 35 -3.98 -7.11 16.95
CA LEU A 35 -4.32 -7.66 15.63
C LEU A 35 -4.78 -9.12 15.69
N ALA A 36 -4.20 -9.92 16.59
CA ALA A 36 -4.60 -11.31 16.78
C ALA A 36 -6.03 -11.45 17.34
N ASN A 37 -6.52 -10.45 18.08
CA ASN A 37 -7.86 -10.45 18.69
C ASN A 37 -8.95 -9.84 17.78
N LEU A 38 -8.57 -9.28 16.63
CA LEU A 38 -9.52 -8.73 15.67
C LEU A 38 -10.35 -9.83 15.01
N GLN A 39 -11.61 -9.51 14.73
CA GLN A 39 -12.48 -10.34 13.91
C GLN A 39 -12.16 -10.08 12.43
N TRP A 40 -11.36 -10.96 11.84
CA TRP A 40 -10.98 -10.89 10.44
C TRP A 40 -12.06 -11.47 9.54
N GLN A 41 -12.52 -10.68 8.57
CA GLN A 41 -13.46 -11.13 7.54
C GLN A 41 -12.70 -11.58 6.29
N ASP A 42 -13.00 -12.79 5.81
CA ASP A 42 -12.45 -13.28 4.55
C ASP A 42 -13.09 -12.55 3.36
N VAL A 43 -12.24 -12.16 2.41
CA VAL A 43 -12.68 -11.55 1.15
C VAL A 43 -12.24 -12.42 0.00
N SER A 44 -13.22 -12.96 -0.72
CA SER A 44 -13.01 -13.73 -1.94
C SER A 44 -12.76 -12.81 -3.13
N PHE A 45 -12.07 -13.32 -4.15
CA PHE A 45 -11.90 -12.61 -5.40
C PHE A 45 -13.23 -12.42 -6.14
N SER A 46 -13.38 -11.27 -6.78
CA SER A 46 -14.55 -10.87 -7.57
C SER A 46 -15.85 -10.82 -6.76
N GLU A 47 -15.75 -10.78 -5.43
CA GLU A 47 -16.88 -10.66 -4.51
C GLU A 47 -16.72 -9.38 -3.68
N LYS A 48 -17.86 -8.74 -3.39
CA LYS A 48 -17.89 -7.57 -2.53
C LYS A 48 -18.08 -8.00 -1.07
N ALA A 49 -17.12 -7.65 -0.23
CA ALA A 49 -17.28 -7.76 1.22
C ALA A 49 -17.78 -6.43 1.78
N THR A 50 -18.90 -6.46 2.50
CA THR A 50 -19.49 -5.28 3.14
C THR A 50 -19.39 -5.40 4.65
N THR A 51 -18.95 -4.34 5.30
CA THR A 51 -18.86 -4.24 6.77
C THR A 51 -19.44 -2.90 7.22
N ASN A 52 -20.39 -2.95 8.15
CA ASN A 52 -20.90 -1.75 8.81
C ASN A 52 -20.00 -1.41 10.00
N LEU A 53 -19.61 -0.15 10.10
CA LEU A 53 -18.79 0.41 11.16
C LEU A 53 -19.65 1.32 12.03
N SER A 54 -19.54 1.14 13.33
CA SER A 54 -20.26 1.97 14.29
C SER A 54 -19.40 2.40 15.47
N GLU A 55 -19.81 3.47 16.14
CA GLU A 55 -19.14 3.97 17.33
C GLU A 55 -19.05 2.98 18.50
N GLN A 56 -19.89 1.95 18.53
CA GLN A 56 -19.84 0.90 19.55
C GLN A 56 -18.67 -0.07 19.33
N GLN A 57 -18.07 -0.11 18.13
CA GLN A 57 -17.01 -1.06 17.75
C GLN A 57 -15.61 -0.44 17.80
N LYS A 58 -15.45 0.64 18.57
CA LYS A 58 -14.18 1.37 18.72
C LYS A 58 -13.05 0.47 19.21
N GLN A 59 -11.88 0.66 18.64
CA GLN A 59 -10.69 -0.11 18.95
C GLN A 59 -9.62 0.80 19.57
N ALA A 60 -9.36 0.64 20.87
CA ALA A 60 -8.41 1.49 21.61
C ALA A 60 -6.98 1.48 21.03
N PHE A 61 -6.57 0.38 20.39
CA PHE A 61 -5.24 0.26 19.78
C PHE A 61 -5.04 1.16 18.55
N THR A 62 -6.09 1.82 18.05
CA THR A 62 -5.99 2.77 16.92
C THR A 62 -5.44 4.13 17.31
N VAL A 63 -5.53 4.52 18.59
CA VAL A 63 -5.10 5.83 19.09
C VAL A 63 -3.68 6.23 18.67
N PRO A 64 -2.65 5.36 18.75
CA PRO A 64 -1.28 5.74 18.42
C PRO A 64 -1.05 6.18 16.97
N PHE A 65 -1.86 5.68 16.02
CA PHE A 65 -1.68 5.97 14.59
C PHE A 65 -2.85 6.75 13.97
N ALA A 66 -4.08 6.57 14.46
CA ALA A 66 -5.28 7.29 14.01
C ALA A 66 -5.56 8.56 14.83
N GLY A 67 -4.99 8.66 16.04
CA GLY A 67 -5.22 9.77 16.97
C GLY A 67 -6.58 9.74 17.70
N VAL A 68 -7.39 8.71 17.45
CA VAL A 68 -8.73 8.50 18.02
C VAL A 68 -9.00 7.00 18.09
N GLU A 69 -9.91 6.58 18.97
CA GLU A 69 -10.48 5.24 18.91
C GLU A 69 -11.44 5.14 17.72
N SER A 70 -10.97 4.55 16.62
CA SER A 70 -11.78 4.29 15.43
C SER A 70 -12.36 2.88 15.46
N PRO A 71 -13.58 2.65 14.96
CA PRO A 71 -13.98 1.32 14.53
C PRO A 71 -13.12 0.90 13.34
N ILE A 72 -13.00 -0.41 13.13
CA ILE A 72 -12.12 -1.00 12.14
C ILE A 72 -12.86 -2.03 11.32
N ALA A 73 -12.74 -1.93 9.99
CA ALA A 73 -13.02 -3.05 9.11
C ALA A 73 -11.71 -3.82 8.88
N ALA A 74 -11.68 -5.10 9.23
CA ALA A 74 -10.50 -5.94 9.18
C ALA A 74 -10.74 -7.10 8.20
N TYR A 75 -9.96 -7.14 7.12
CA TYR A 75 -10.12 -8.11 6.05
C TYR A 75 -8.89 -9.00 5.86
N ARG A 76 -9.12 -10.28 5.57
CA ARG A 76 -8.10 -11.23 5.14
C ARG A 76 -8.31 -11.52 3.65
N ILE A 77 -7.31 -11.18 2.84
CA ILE A 77 -7.38 -11.28 1.38
C ILE A 77 -6.35 -12.32 0.91
N PRO A 78 -6.74 -13.35 0.13
CA PRO A 78 -5.79 -14.31 -0.39
C PRO A 78 -4.81 -13.66 -1.35
N ALA A 79 -3.53 -14.00 -1.21
CA ALA A 79 -2.40 -13.39 -1.90
C ALA A 79 -1.67 -14.36 -2.86
N ASN A 80 -2.27 -15.51 -3.11
CA ASN A 80 -1.71 -16.60 -3.91
C ASN A 80 -1.97 -16.47 -5.42
N GLN A 81 -2.76 -15.48 -5.86
CA GLN A 81 -3.15 -15.31 -7.28
C GLN A 81 -2.30 -14.27 -8.02
N GLY A 82 -1.18 -13.86 -7.42
CA GLY A 82 -0.32 -12.82 -7.97
C GLY A 82 -0.85 -11.45 -7.60
N THR A 83 -0.90 -10.55 -8.58
CA THR A 83 -1.11 -9.14 -8.31
C THR A 83 -2.59 -8.78 -8.16
N LEU A 84 -2.88 -7.99 -7.13
CA LEU A 84 -4.23 -7.68 -6.65
C LEU A 84 -4.55 -6.20 -6.89
N GLU A 85 -5.81 -5.93 -7.21
CA GLU A 85 -6.42 -4.62 -7.11
C GLU A 85 -7.54 -4.69 -6.09
N VAL A 86 -7.46 -3.82 -5.08
CA VAL A 86 -8.43 -3.75 -4.00
C VAL A 86 -9.11 -2.40 -4.08
N GLU A 87 -10.36 -2.39 -4.51
CA GLU A 87 -11.21 -1.21 -4.48
C GLU A 87 -11.87 -1.11 -3.10
N ILE A 88 -11.64 0.01 -2.42
CA ILE A 88 -12.26 0.31 -1.13
C ILE A 88 -13.25 1.45 -1.36
N ILE A 89 -14.51 1.22 -0.98
CA ILE A 89 -15.61 2.17 -1.11
C ILE A 89 -16.20 2.44 0.26
N SER A 90 -16.42 3.72 0.56
CA SER A 90 -17.16 4.20 1.72
C SER A 90 -18.32 5.08 1.27
N PRO A 91 -19.54 4.53 1.17
CA PRO A 91 -20.75 5.30 0.86
C PRO A 91 -21.03 6.38 1.90
N ILE A 92 -21.63 7.47 1.46
CA ILE A 92 -22.15 8.52 2.34
C ILE A 92 -23.64 8.30 2.51
N GLU A 93 -24.06 8.08 3.76
CA GLU A 93 -25.44 7.82 4.14
C GLU A 93 -25.87 8.79 5.23
N ASP A 94 -27.15 9.20 5.23
CA ASP A 94 -27.75 10.02 6.29
C ASP A 94 -26.97 11.31 6.68
N LYS A 95 -26.34 11.96 5.69
CA LYS A 95 -25.48 13.15 5.90
C LYS A 95 -24.29 12.91 6.84
N SER A 96 -23.86 11.65 6.93
CA SER A 96 -22.68 11.19 7.65
C SER A 96 -21.73 10.51 6.67
N ALA A 97 -20.45 10.87 6.74
CA ALA A 97 -19.40 10.24 5.93
C ALA A 97 -18.34 9.58 6.80
N PHE A 98 -18.07 8.31 6.56
CA PHE A 98 -16.87 7.67 7.09
C PHE A 98 -15.71 7.88 6.11
N VAL A 99 -14.75 8.74 6.44
CA VAL A 99 -13.59 8.99 5.57
C VAL A 99 -12.50 7.98 5.91
N PRO A 100 -12.14 7.06 4.99
CA PRO A 100 -11.26 5.95 5.33
C PRO A 100 -9.79 6.36 5.30
N SER A 101 -8.98 5.63 6.05
CA SER A 101 -7.55 5.44 5.89
C SER A 101 -7.29 3.95 6.02
N ALA A 102 -6.34 3.43 5.25
CA ALA A 102 -6.10 2.00 5.19
C ALA A 102 -4.63 1.65 5.47
N VAL A 103 -4.43 0.50 6.11
CA VAL A 103 -3.11 -0.09 6.33
C VAL A 103 -3.16 -1.53 5.84
N VAL A 104 -2.18 -1.89 5.01
CA VAL A 104 -1.98 -3.25 4.51
C VAL A 104 -0.85 -3.88 5.30
N LEU A 105 -1.10 -5.08 5.81
CA LEU A 105 -0.14 -5.89 6.53
C LEU A 105 0.24 -7.14 5.72
N ASP A 106 1.46 -7.59 5.93
CA ASP A 106 1.92 -8.88 5.42
C ASP A 106 1.38 -10.06 6.24
N SER A 107 1.73 -11.29 5.84
CA SER A 107 1.30 -12.52 6.54
C SER A 107 1.80 -12.62 7.99
N ASN A 108 2.78 -11.80 8.39
CA ASN A 108 3.35 -11.75 9.74
C ASN A 108 2.80 -10.55 10.54
N PHE A 109 1.76 -9.88 10.05
CA PHE A 109 1.17 -8.65 10.63
C PHE A 109 2.10 -7.43 10.68
N ASN A 110 3.17 -7.41 9.88
CA ASN A 110 3.99 -6.21 9.72
C ASN A 110 3.33 -5.25 8.73
N VAL A 111 3.45 -3.95 8.98
CA VAL A 111 2.95 -2.93 8.06
C VAL A 111 3.75 -2.96 6.77
N ALA A 112 3.07 -3.26 5.66
CA ALA A 112 3.66 -3.31 4.34
C ALA A 112 3.33 -2.07 3.51
N ALA A 113 2.13 -1.52 3.64
CA ALA A 113 1.74 -0.27 2.99
C ALA A 113 0.71 0.51 3.82
N THR A 114 0.70 1.83 3.64
CA THR A 114 -0.27 2.72 4.28
C THR A 114 -0.88 3.64 3.23
N TYR A 115 -2.18 3.87 3.34
CA TYR A 115 -3.00 4.66 2.43
C TYR A 115 -3.73 5.72 3.25
N PRO A 116 -3.25 6.97 3.26
CA PRO A 116 -3.90 8.05 3.99
C PRO A 116 -5.25 8.40 3.35
N SER A 117 -6.10 9.10 4.11
CA SER A 117 -7.40 9.59 3.63
C SER A 117 -7.36 10.44 2.38
N SER A 118 -6.22 11.08 2.07
CA SER A 118 -6.03 11.83 0.82
C SER A 118 -6.10 10.97 -0.44
N GLU A 119 -5.84 9.66 -0.35
CA GLU A 119 -5.97 8.73 -1.47
C GLU A 119 -7.43 8.40 -1.79
N PHE A 120 -8.33 8.56 -0.81
CA PHE A 120 -9.76 8.32 -0.95
C PHE A 120 -10.44 9.54 -1.55
N LYS A 121 -10.80 9.44 -2.82
CA LYS A 121 -11.41 10.54 -3.56
C LYS A 121 -12.92 10.52 -3.40
N PHE A 122 -13.50 11.70 -3.18
CA PHE A 122 -14.94 11.87 -3.25
C PHE A 122 -15.42 11.66 -4.69
N GLN A 123 -16.42 10.82 -4.85
CA GLN A 123 -17.10 10.56 -6.11
C GLN A 123 -18.58 10.90 -5.94
N GLU A 124 -19.07 11.79 -6.80
CA GLU A 124 -20.48 12.18 -6.87
C GLU A 124 -21.35 10.97 -7.24
N GLU A 125 -22.61 11.04 -6.84
CA GLU A 125 -23.64 10.08 -7.23
C GLU A 125 -23.69 9.91 -8.76
N ARG A 126 -23.62 8.65 -9.21
CA ARG A 126 -23.65 8.29 -10.62
C ARG A 126 -24.40 6.98 -10.83
N GLY A 127 -25.51 7.04 -11.57
CA GLY A 127 -26.36 5.88 -11.80
C GLY A 127 -26.94 5.35 -10.49
N MET A 128 -26.65 4.10 -10.14
CA MET A 128 -27.08 3.47 -8.88
C MET A 128 -26.02 3.55 -7.77
N GLN A 129 -24.93 4.29 -7.98
CA GLN A 129 -23.86 4.43 -7.00
C GLN A 129 -24.04 5.74 -6.22
N PRO A 130 -24.17 5.69 -4.88
CA PRO A 130 -24.33 6.90 -4.07
C PRO A 130 -23.04 7.74 -4.08
N ASN A 131 -23.17 8.96 -3.54
CA ASN A 131 -22.00 9.75 -3.15
C ASN A 131 -21.12 8.93 -2.22
N ARG A 132 -19.81 8.86 -2.49
CA ARG A 132 -18.90 7.96 -1.78
C ARG A 132 -17.48 8.45 -1.79
N PHE A 133 -16.68 7.97 -0.85
CA PHE A 133 -15.22 7.98 -0.95
C PHE A 133 -14.74 6.66 -1.53
N ALA A 134 -13.80 6.69 -2.46
CA ALA A 134 -13.22 5.49 -3.02
C ALA A 134 -11.73 5.62 -3.31
N ALA A 135 -11.01 4.50 -3.15
CA ALA A 135 -9.61 4.36 -3.52
C ALA A 135 -9.36 2.97 -4.11
N GLU A 136 -8.45 2.90 -5.08
CA GLU A 136 -7.98 1.66 -5.69
C GLU A 136 -6.55 1.38 -5.23
N LEU A 137 -6.36 0.21 -4.62
CA LEU A 137 -5.09 -0.22 -4.06
C LEU A 137 -4.50 -1.31 -4.95
N ASN A 138 -3.42 -0.96 -5.65
CA ASN A 138 -2.69 -1.86 -6.51
C ASN A 138 -1.56 -2.55 -5.72
N LEU A 139 -1.75 -3.81 -5.35
CA LEU A 139 -0.90 -4.57 -4.42
C LEU A 139 -0.26 -5.77 -5.11
N THR A 140 1.03 -5.99 -4.87
CA THR A 140 1.81 -7.13 -5.40
C THR A 140 2.39 -7.92 -4.23
N PRO A 141 1.68 -8.92 -3.70
CA PRO A 141 2.19 -9.78 -2.64
C PRO A 141 3.48 -10.50 -3.03
N ALA A 142 4.33 -10.78 -2.04
CA ALA A 142 5.50 -11.62 -2.25
C ALA A 142 5.08 -13.06 -2.57
N ALA A 143 5.86 -13.76 -3.40
CA ALA A 143 5.51 -15.10 -3.93
C ALA A 143 5.24 -16.17 -2.86
N SER A 144 5.71 -15.99 -1.62
CA SER A 144 5.48 -16.90 -0.50
C SER A 144 4.37 -16.47 0.45
N GLN A 145 3.61 -15.41 0.14
CA GLN A 145 2.50 -14.93 0.98
C GLN A 145 1.20 -15.62 0.60
N GLY A 146 0.61 -16.34 1.56
CA GLY A 146 -0.71 -16.93 1.37
C GLY A 146 -1.83 -15.90 1.49
N TYR A 147 -1.68 -14.93 2.41
CA TYR A 147 -2.66 -13.89 2.69
C TYR A 147 -1.98 -12.55 2.98
N ILE A 148 -2.70 -11.48 2.65
CA ILE A 148 -2.45 -10.14 3.17
C ILE A 148 -3.64 -9.72 4.04
N TYR A 149 -3.39 -8.78 4.94
CA TYR A 149 -4.40 -8.28 5.86
C TYR A 149 -4.62 -6.80 5.63
N LEU A 150 -5.88 -6.38 5.53
CA LEU A 150 -6.26 -4.99 5.29
C LEU A 150 -7.05 -4.47 6.48
N LEU A 151 -6.60 -3.34 7.03
CA LEU A 151 -7.28 -2.62 8.08
C LEU A 151 -7.74 -1.28 7.55
N ILE A 152 -9.02 -0.98 7.72
CA ILE A 152 -9.61 0.30 7.34
C ILE A 152 -10.19 0.97 8.58
N TYR A 153 -9.81 2.21 8.79
CA TYR A 153 -10.18 3.03 9.95
C TYR A 153 -10.36 4.49 9.52
N THR A 154 -10.72 5.38 10.44
CA THR A 154 -10.72 6.83 10.21
C THR A 154 -9.82 7.53 11.23
N THR A 155 -9.42 8.76 10.96
CA THR A 155 -8.48 9.51 11.80
C THR A 155 -9.14 10.68 12.51
N GLN A 156 -8.55 11.13 13.62
CA GLN A 156 -9.01 12.33 14.32
C GLN A 156 -9.01 13.58 13.43
N GLN A 157 -8.04 13.65 12.51
CA GLN A 157 -7.93 14.78 11.57
C GLN A 157 -9.08 14.80 10.57
N ASP A 158 -9.54 13.63 10.14
CA ASP A 158 -10.62 13.54 9.17
C ASP A 158 -11.97 13.69 9.85
N LEU A 159 -12.16 13.19 11.08
CA LEU A 159 -13.38 13.43 11.85
C LEU A 159 -13.66 14.91 12.13
N ALA A 160 -12.62 15.76 12.16
CA ALA A 160 -12.76 17.20 12.35
C ALA A 160 -13.16 17.95 11.06
N LYS A 161 -13.21 17.29 9.91
CA LYS A 161 -13.53 17.89 8.60
C LYS A 161 -14.97 17.62 8.19
N THR A 162 -15.41 18.35 7.17
CA THR A 162 -16.68 18.15 6.49
C THR A 162 -16.46 18.10 4.97
N THR A 163 -17.39 17.47 4.26
CA THR A 163 -17.37 17.36 2.80
C THR A 163 -18.63 17.97 2.21
N MET A 164 -18.46 18.74 1.14
CA MET A 164 -19.58 19.33 0.41
C MET A 164 -20.03 18.40 -0.69
N ILE A 165 -21.33 18.08 -0.72
CA ILE A 165 -21.95 17.25 -1.74
C ILE A 165 -22.86 18.12 -2.60
N PRO A 166 -22.79 18.02 -3.94
CA PRO A 166 -23.70 18.75 -4.81
C PRO A 166 -25.16 18.43 -4.49
N HIS A 167 -26.00 19.47 -4.44
CA HIS A 167 -27.44 19.27 -4.23
C HIS A 167 -28.04 18.42 -5.37
N PRO A 168 -28.94 17.45 -5.11
CA PRO A 168 -29.48 16.57 -6.14
C PRO A 168 -30.14 17.32 -7.30
N ALA A 169 -30.81 18.45 -7.03
CA ALA A 169 -31.37 19.32 -8.06
C ALA A 169 -30.32 19.89 -9.05
N LYS A 170 -29.09 20.15 -8.60
CA LYS A 170 -27.99 20.56 -9.48
C LYS A 170 -27.52 19.41 -10.36
N LEU A 171 -27.41 18.21 -9.80
CA LEU A 171 -27.03 17.00 -10.54
C LEU A 171 -28.09 16.65 -11.60
N TYR A 172 -29.37 16.77 -11.27
CA TYR A 172 -30.48 16.54 -12.21
C TYR A 172 -30.48 17.55 -13.36
N ALA A 173 -30.32 18.85 -13.08
CA ALA A 173 -30.23 19.88 -14.11
C ALA A 173 -29.03 19.64 -15.05
N LYS A 174 -27.86 19.31 -14.48
CA LYS A 174 -26.65 18.94 -15.23
C LYS A 174 -26.89 17.71 -16.12
N GLY A 175 -27.59 16.69 -15.62
CA GLY A 175 -27.91 15.47 -16.37
C GLY A 175 -28.95 15.67 -17.48
N THR A 176 -29.86 16.64 -17.33
CA THR A 176 -30.92 16.97 -18.31
C THR A 176 -30.53 18.08 -19.29
N GLY A 177 -29.32 18.64 -19.16
CA GLY A 177 -28.85 19.75 -20.00
C GLY A 177 -29.48 21.11 -19.65
N HIS A 178 -30.15 21.22 -18.51
CA HIS A 178 -30.69 22.47 -18.01
C HIS A 178 -29.66 23.22 -17.16
N GLN A 179 -29.85 24.53 -17.03
CA GLN A 179 -29.00 25.35 -16.16
C GLN A 179 -29.18 24.93 -14.69
N PRO A 180 -28.09 24.63 -13.95
CA PRO A 180 -28.18 24.29 -12.54
C PRO A 180 -28.79 25.44 -11.71
N PRO A 181 -29.70 25.15 -10.76
CA PRO A 181 -30.23 26.15 -9.86
C PRO A 181 -29.15 26.67 -8.90
N ALA A 182 -29.26 27.93 -8.48
CA ALA A 182 -28.38 28.58 -7.51
C ALA A 182 -28.70 28.15 -6.07
N LEU A 183 -28.60 26.85 -5.79
CA LEU A 183 -28.73 26.27 -4.45
C LEU A 183 -27.35 26.11 -3.80
N ASN A 184 -27.30 26.03 -2.47
CA ASN A 184 -26.06 25.67 -1.78
C ASN A 184 -25.85 24.15 -1.80
N ASP A 185 -24.58 23.73 -1.76
CA ASP A 185 -24.22 22.32 -1.61
C ASP A 185 -24.51 21.84 -0.18
N ILE A 186 -24.68 20.54 -0.02
CA ILE A 186 -25.03 19.90 1.24
C ILE A 186 -23.74 19.62 2.00
N GLU A 187 -23.61 20.20 3.19
CA GLU A 187 -22.51 19.87 4.10
C GLU A 187 -22.76 18.52 4.79
N VAL A 188 -21.82 17.60 4.63
CA VAL A 188 -21.80 16.29 5.27
C VAL A 188 -20.69 16.25 6.30
N LYS A 189 -21.06 15.89 7.54
CA LYS A 189 -20.10 15.74 8.64
C LYS A 189 -19.42 14.39 8.55
N HIS A 190 -18.12 14.38 8.82
CA HIS A 190 -17.42 13.11 8.95
C HIS A 190 -17.78 12.47 10.29
N SER A 191 -17.88 11.15 10.33
CA SER A 191 -18.22 10.42 11.53
C SER A 191 -17.53 9.07 11.60
N LEU A 192 -17.64 8.44 12.76
CA LEU A 192 -17.17 7.09 13.03
C LEU A 192 -18.16 6.02 12.55
N ASN A 193 -19.37 6.42 12.15
CA ASN A 193 -20.39 5.53 11.63
C ASN A 193 -20.36 5.55 10.10
N GLY A 194 -20.44 4.37 9.49
CA GLY A 194 -20.55 4.25 8.04
C GLY A 194 -20.46 2.80 7.58
N GLN A 195 -20.34 2.62 6.28
CA GLN A 195 -20.20 1.32 5.66
C GLN A 195 -18.93 1.28 4.83
N ILE A 196 -18.22 0.16 4.89
CA ILE A 196 -17.08 -0.12 4.04
C ILE A 196 -17.44 -1.28 3.12
N ILE A 197 -17.20 -1.10 1.83
CA ILE A 197 -17.33 -2.13 0.81
C ILE A 197 -15.95 -2.33 0.20
N VAL A 198 -15.46 -3.56 0.24
CA VAL A 198 -14.19 -3.94 -0.37
C VAL A 198 -14.45 -4.90 -1.51
N ASN A 199 -13.85 -4.62 -2.66
CA ASN A 199 -13.90 -5.49 -3.83
C ASN A 199 -12.46 -5.84 -4.23
N VAL A 200 -12.18 -7.13 -4.43
CA VAL A 200 -10.84 -7.61 -4.75
C VAL A 200 -10.85 -8.25 -6.12
N THR A 201 -10.03 -7.75 -7.03
CA THR A 201 -9.86 -8.25 -8.39
C THR A 201 -8.40 -8.58 -8.67
N ASN A 202 -8.16 -9.40 -9.69
CA ASN A 202 -6.82 -9.62 -10.22
C ASN A 202 -6.48 -8.48 -11.20
N ALA A 203 -5.31 -7.89 -11.07
CA ALA A 203 -4.89 -6.73 -11.87
C ALA A 203 -3.37 -6.68 -12.10
N ASN A 204 -2.90 -5.59 -12.73
CA ASN A 204 -1.48 -5.29 -12.91
C ASN A 204 -0.99 -4.33 -11.80
N GLY A 205 -1.02 -4.76 -10.55
CA GLY A 205 -0.60 -3.94 -9.41
C GLY A 205 0.89 -3.57 -9.38
N THR A 206 1.19 -2.48 -8.69
CA THR A 206 2.47 -1.76 -8.79
C THR A 206 3.19 -1.61 -7.44
N ARG A 207 2.56 -1.95 -6.32
CA ARG A 207 3.15 -1.82 -4.98
C ARG A 207 3.43 -3.17 -4.35
N PHE A 208 4.71 -3.49 -4.18
CA PHE A 208 5.13 -4.75 -3.58
C PHE A 208 4.86 -4.81 -2.07
N ILE A 209 4.25 -5.90 -1.62
CA ILE A 209 3.90 -6.17 -0.21
C ILE A 209 4.87 -7.22 0.34
N GLY A 210 5.40 -6.99 1.55
CA GLY A 210 6.34 -7.91 2.19
C GLY A 210 7.80 -7.83 1.72
N MET A 211 8.16 -6.85 0.88
CA MET A 211 9.55 -6.52 0.58
C MET A 211 9.97 -5.24 1.32
N PRO A 212 11.21 -5.15 1.86
CA PRO A 212 11.69 -3.94 2.50
C PRO A 212 11.68 -2.77 1.50
N THR A 213 10.89 -1.74 1.81
CA THR A 213 10.63 -0.55 0.97
C THR A 213 11.84 0.37 0.79
N ASN A 214 12.94 0.10 1.50
CA ASN A 214 14.15 0.93 1.52
C ASN A 214 15.06 0.72 0.30
N ILE A 215 14.80 -0.26 -0.56
CA ILE A 215 15.66 -0.57 -1.71
C ILE A 215 15.22 0.21 -2.98
N PHE A 216 13.95 0.59 -3.07
CA PHE A 216 13.37 1.26 -4.24
C PHE A 216 13.02 2.73 -4.03
N SER A 217 13.18 3.25 -2.81
CA SER A 217 12.97 4.66 -2.48
C SER A 217 14.18 5.48 -2.96
N SER A 218 14.24 5.75 -4.26
CA SER A 218 15.26 6.60 -4.89
C SER A 218 15.08 8.05 -4.45
N SER A 219 15.58 8.36 -3.26
CA SER A 219 15.70 9.73 -2.75
C SER A 219 17.16 10.06 -2.38
N ASP A 220 18.10 9.48 -3.14
CA ASP A 220 19.48 9.98 -3.20
C ASP A 220 19.70 10.60 -4.57
N LYS A 221 19.61 11.93 -4.64
CA LYS A 221 20.21 12.71 -5.71
C LYS A 221 21.72 12.52 -5.66
N LYS A 222 22.24 11.49 -6.33
CA LYS A 222 23.67 11.43 -6.67
C LYS A 222 23.83 11.70 -8.16
N ALA A 223 24.55 12.78 -8.43
CA ALA A 223 24.76 13.37 -9.74
C ALA A 223 25.24 12.35 -10.78
N ALA A 224 24.69 12.48 -11.99
CA ALA A 224 25.13 11.80 -13.18
C ALA A 224 26.59 12.15 -13.51
N GLN A 225 27.38 11.14 -13.89
CA GLN A 225 28.55 11.32 -14.75
C GLN A 225 28.38 10.48 -16.02
N PRO A 226 28.61 11.06 -17.22
CA PRO A 226 28.48 10.36 -18.48
C PRO A 226 29.83 9.81 -18.96
N VAL A 227 29.82 8.58 -19.47
CA VAL A 227 30.82 8.03 -20.41
C VAL A 227 30.07 6.89 -21.13
N GLY A 228 29.54 7.07 -22.35
CA GLY A 228 30.31 7.08 -23.61
C GLY A 228 30.75 5.64 -23.92
N ALA A 229 30.34 4.94 -24.98
CA ALA A 229 29.75 5.29 -26.26
C ALA A 229 28.96 4.08 -26.82
N ALA A 230 28.00 4.36 -27.70
CA ALA A 230 27.34 3.36 -28.56
C ALA A 230 28.33 2.81 -29.61
N PRO A 231 28.07 1.61 -30.16
CA PRO A 231 27.41 1.58 -31.47
C PRO A 231 26.19 0.64 -31.54
N ALA A 232 25.22 1.05 -32.36
CA ALA A 232 24.02 0.34 -32.79
C ALA A 232 24.32 -0.49 -34.08
N PRO A 233 23.34 -1.13 -34.79
CA PRO A 233 22.16 -1.91 -34.40
C PRO A 233 21.95 -3.25 -35.22
N VAL A 234 20.89 -4.01 -34.83
CA VAL A 234 20.00 -4.98 -35.57
C VAL A 234 20.49 -6.38 -36.06
N PRO A 235 19.61 -7.41 -36.29
CA PRO A 235 18.13 -7.52 -36.13
C PRO A 235 17.55 -8.82 -35.47
N THR A 236 16.28 -8.70 -34.99
CA THR A 236 15.14 -9.66 -34.91
C THR A 236 15.29 -11.15 -34.52
N ALA A 237 14.55 -11.58 -33.48
CA ALA A 237 13.53 -12.68 -33.46
C ALA A 237 13.13 -12.95 -31.98
N ASN A 238 11.92 -12.56 -31.55
CA ASN A 238 10.72 -13.38 -31.37
C ASN A 238 10.79 -14.47 -30.26
N VAL A 239 9.65 -14.63 -29.57
CA VAL A 239 9.17 -15.80 -28.81
C VAL A 239 9.37 -15.80 -27.27
N ALA A 240 8.30 -15.34 -26.61
CA ALA A 240 7.42 -16.09 -25.69
C ALA A 240 7.91 -16.65 -24.33
N THR A 241 7.08 -16.31 -23.34
CA THR A 241 6.54 -17.17 -22.26
C THR A 241 7.51 -17.76 -21.23
N SER A 242 7.53 -17.09 -20.09
CA SER A 242 7.81 -17.61 -18.76
C SER A 242 7.00 -18.88 -18.46
N LYS A 243 7.70 -19.95 -18.07
CA LYS A 243 7.11 -21.10 -17.38
C LYS A 243 8.14 -21.64 -16.38
N ALA A 244 7.99 -21.31 -15.11
CA ALA A 244 8.66 -22.03 -14.03
C ALA A 244 7.77 -23.22 -13.66
N VAL A 245 8.08 -24.38 -14.23
CA VAL A 245 7.50 -25.67 -13.86
C VAL A 245 8.45 -26.29 -12.83
N ASN A 246 7.89 -26.67 -11.69
CA ASN A 246 8.52 -27.55 -10.72
C ASN A 246 8.73 -28.93 -11.38
N VAL A 247 9.98 -29.28 -11.68
CA VAL A 247 10.40 -30.63 -12.10
C VAL A 247 11.64 -30.98 -11.27
N PRO A 248 11.80 -32.22 -10.77
CA PRO A 248 13.01 -32.63 -10.08
C PRO A 248 14.19 -32.40 -11.03
N VAL A 249 15.16 -31.60 -10.61
CA VAL A 249 16.31 -31.28 -11.45
C VAL A 249 17.11 -32.57 -11.67
N ASP A 250 17.16 -33.04 -12.91
CA ASP A 250 17.84 -34.26 -13.32
C ASP A 250 19.34 -34.20 -13.00
N LYS A 251 19.94 -35.37 -12.72
CA LYS A 251 21.38 -35.57 -12.44
C LYS A 251 22.30 -34.95 -13.51
N ASP A 252 21.78 -34.78 -14.73
CA ASP A 252 22.50 -34.17 -15.85
C ASP A 252 22.77 -32.67 -15.64
N THR A 253 21.87 -31.98 -14.93
CA THR A 253 22.05 -30.55 -14.59
C THR A 253 23.15 -30.37 -13.55
N GLU A 254 23.21 -31.28 -12.57
CA GLU A 254 24.26 -31.29 -11.55
C GLU A 254 25.65 -31.55 -12.16
N ALA A 255 25.73 -32.49 -13.10
CA ALA A 255 26.96 -32.77 -13.84
C ALA A 255 27.44 -31.56 -14.65
N TYR A 256 26.51 -30.83 -15.28
CA TYR A 256 26.83 -29.61 -16.04
C TYR A 256 27.46 -28.53 -15.16
N PHE A 257 26.87 -28.22 -14.00
CA PHE A 257 27.43 -27.22 -13.08
C PHE A 257 28.79 -27.66 -12.52
N ASN A 258 28.96 -28.93 -12.16
CA ASN A 258 30.23 -29.48 -11.68
C ASN A 258 31.35 -29.35 -12.74
N GLN A 259 31.05 -29.61 -14.01
CA GLN A 259 32.00 -29.45 -15.10
C GLN A 259 32.33 -27.97 -15.38
N ALA A 260 31.31 -27.09 -15.38
CA ALA A 260 31.49 -25.67 -15.62
C ALA A 260 32.36 -25.00 -14.54
N ILE A 261 32.13 -25.35 -13.27
CA ILE A 261 32.94 -24.90 -12.12
C ILE A 261 34.38 -25.39 -12.27
N THR A 262 34.59 -26.66 -12.57
CA THR A 262 35.94 -27.23 -12.77
C THR A 262 36.68 -26.52 -13.91
N LYS A 263 35.99 -26.21 -15.01
CA LYS A 263 36.56 -25.49 -16.15
C LYS A 263 36.93 -24.06 -15.80
N ALA A 264 36.08 -23.34 -15.07
CA ALA A 264 36.34 -21.98 -14.61
C ALA A 264 37.54 -21.92 -13.65
N LEU A 265 37.63 -22.87 -12.70
CA LEU A 265 38.76 -22.96 -11.78
C LEU A 265 40.09 -23.31 -12.48
N LYS A 266 40.06 -24.19 -13.49
CA LYS A 266 41.24 -24.47 -14.33
C LYS A 266 41.68 -23.25 -15.15
N ALA A 267 40.73 -22.40 -15.55
CA ALA A 267 41.01 -21.14 -16.22
C ALA A 267 41.46 -20.02 -15.26
N GLY A 268 41.53 -20.27 -13.95
CA GLY A 268 41.88 -19.27 -12.94
C GLY A 268 40.77 -18.26 -12.64
N ASP A 269 39.58 -18.44 -13.22
CA ASP A 269 38.45 -17.53 -13.07
C ASP A 269 37.57 -17.94 -11.88
N VAL A 270 38.03 -17.56 -10.69
CA VAL A 270 37.37 -17.87 -9.42
C VAL A 270 36.01 -17.16 -9.30
N ASN A 271 35.88 -15.96 -9.87
CA ASN A 271 34.64 -15.19 -9.83
C ASN A 271 33.53 -15.88 -10.64
N LYS A 272 33.86 -16.38 -11.83
CA LYS A 272 32.93 -17.15 -12.65
C LYS A 272 32.56 -18.48 -11.99
N ALA A 273 33.52 -19.16 -11.37
CA ALA A 273 33.26 -20.38 -10.62
C ALA A 273 32.29 -20.14 -9.45
N MET A 274 32.45 -19.04 -8.70
CA MET A 274 31.56 -18.68 -7.60
C MET A 274 30.14 -18.34 -8.08
N ASN A 275 30.01 -17.63 -9.21
CA ASN A 275 28.69 -17.32 -9.76
C ASN A 275 27.93 -18.59 -10.18
N LEU A 276 28.63 -19.56 -10.78
CA LEU A 276 28.06 -20.85 -11.15
C LEU A 276 27.61 -21.67 -9.93
N VAL A 277 28.33 -21.58 -8.80
CA VAL A 277 27.90 -22.20 -7.54
C VAL A 277 26.59 -21.57 -7.05
N ASN A 278 26.51 -20.24 -7.01
CA ASN A 278 25.31 -19.54 -6.55
C ASN A 278 24.09 -19.84 -7.43
N GLU A 279 24.31 -20.01 -8.73
CA GLU A 279 23.25 -20.36 -9.69
C GLU A 279 22.77 -21.80 -9.50
N ALA A 280 23.68 -22.74 -9.26
CA ALA A 280 23.33 -24.11 -8.92
C ALA A 280 22.55 -24.21 -7.59
N GLU A 281 22.92 -23.41 -6.58
CA GLU A 281 22.20 -23.37 -5.29
C GLU A 281 20.78 -22.81 -5.42
N LYS A 282 20.57 -21.82 -6.29
CA LYS A 282 19.22 -21.32 -6.62
C LYS A 282 18.34 -22.38 -7.27
N LEU A 283 18.94 -23.37 -7.93
CA LEU A 283 18.27 -24.53 -8.51
C LEU A 283 18.13 -25.69 -7.50
N GLY A 284 18.55 -25.50 -6.25
CA GLY A 284 18.46 -26.53 -5.19
C GLY A 284 19.57 -27.58 -5.23
N LEU A 285 20.62 -27.39 -6.03
CA LEU A 285 21.74 -28.32 -6.17
C LEU A 285 22.85 -28.01 -5.15
N THR A 286 23.20 -28.97 -4.30
CA THR A 286 24.18 -28.79 -3.21
C THR A 286 25.58 -29.31 -3.53
N SER A 287 25.69 -30.22 -4.48
CA SER A 287 26.95 -30.85 -4.94
C SER A 287 27.94 -29.88 -5.62
N PRO A 288 27.50 -28.91 -6.45
CA PRO A 288 28.40 -27.92 -7.08
C PRO A 288 29.25 -27.10 -6.09
N ARG A 289 28.71 -26.78 -4.91
CA ARG A 289 29.46 -26.12 -3.84
C ARG A 289 30.55 -27.01 -3.25
N GLN A 290 30.27 -28.30 -3.08
CA GLN A 290 31.25 -29.26 -2.57
C GLN A 290 32.40 -29.44 -3.57
N THR A 291 32.10 -29.53 -4.87
CA THR A 291 33.10 -29.62 -5.95
C THR A 291 34.00 -28.38 -5.97
N PHE A 292 33.43 -27.18 -5.85
CA PHE A 292 34.19 -25.93 -5.76
C PHE A 292 35.18 -25.94 -4.58
N LEU A 293 34.70 -26.26 -3.37
CA LEU A 293 35.52 -26.30 -2.16
C LEU A 293 36.67 -27.32 -2.28
N LYS A 294 36.38 -28.52 -2.81
CA LYS A 294 37.40 -29.55 -3.03
C LYS A 294 38.51 -29.07 -3.95
N GLN A 295 38.14 -28.48 -5.09
CA GLN A 295 39.08 -28.03 -6.11
C GLN A 295 39.90 -26.80 -5.69
N VAL A 296 39.32 -25.90 -4.90
CA VAL A 296 40.05 -24.74 -4.34
C VAL A 296 41.00 -25.19 -3.22
N SER A 297 40.63 -26.20 -2.43
CA SER A 297 41.49 -26.76 -1.36
C SER A 297 42.63 -27.65 -1.86
N SER A 298 42.61 -28.06 -3.14
CA SER A 298 43.62 -28.93 -3.76
C SER A 298 44.68 -28.16 -4.57
N LYS A 299 44.67 -26.82 -4.49
CA LYS A 299 45.73 -25.94 -4.97
C LYS A 299 46.62 -25.51 -3.81
#